data_AF-A0A3C0GGQ1-F1
#
_entry.id   AF-A0A3C0GGQ1-F1
#
_cell.length_a   1.000
_cell.length_b   1.000
_cell.length_c   1.000
_cell.angle_alpha   90.00
_cell.angle_beta   90.00
_cell.angle_gamma   90.00
#
_symmetry.space_group_name_H-M   'P 1'
#
loop_
_entity.id
_entity.type
_entity.pdbx_description
1 polymer ?
#
loop_
_entity_poly.entity_id
_entity_poly.type
_entity_poly.pdbx_seq_one_letter_code
_entity_poly.pdbx_strand_id
1 'polypeptide(L)' 'MSQQREHIDELVQLCLAGKQSAQLEVYNRYYKAMYNTSLRIVKDSAQAEDIMQESFLSA' A
#
# COMPACT_ATOMS: atom_id res chain seq x y z
N MET A 1 19.99 4.23 -14.21
CA MET A 1 18.61 4.23 -14.73
C MET A 1 17.74 4.88 -13.67
N SER A 2 17.40 6.17 -13.80
CA SER A 2 16.48 6.82 -12.86
C SER A 2 15.10 6.21 -13.08
N GLN A 3 14.59 5.42 -12.13
CA GLN A 3 13.20 5.02 -12.15
C GLN A 3 12.37 6.29 -12.02
N GLN A 4 11.75 6.72 -13.13
CA GLN A 4 10.72 7.72 -13.11
C GLN A 4 9.58 7.15 -12.26
N ARG A 5 9.35 7.75 -11.10
CA ARG A 5 8.24 7.33 -10.23
C ARG A 5 6.95 7.70 -10.95
N GLU A 6 6.24 6.68 -11.43
CA GLU A 6 4.87 6.82 -11.96
C GLU A 6 4.02 7.61 -10.96
N HIS A 7 3.14 8.48 -11.47
CA HIS A 7 2.24 9.23 -10.62
C HIS A 7 1.27 8.27 -9.93
N ILE A 8 0.75 8.63 -8.75
CA ILE A 8 -0.13 7.72 -8.00
C ILE A 8 -1.41 7.40 -8.79
N ASP A 9 -1.94 8.38 -9.53
CA ASP A 9 -3.14 8.17 -10.35
C ASP A 9 -2.90 7.11 -11.43
N GLU A 10 -1.72 7.12 -12.07
CA GLU A 10 -1.33 6.13 -13.07
C GLU A 10 -1.17 4.74 -12.44
N LEU A 11 -0.54 4.67 -11.27
CA LEU A 11 -0.40 3.42 -10.52
C LEU A 11 -1.75 2.83 -10.12
N VAL A 12 -2.70 3.66 -9.69
CA VAL A 12 -4.05 3.20 -9.35
C VAL A 12 -4.75 2.64 -10.59
N GLN A 13 -4.68 3.31 -11.75
CA GLN A 13 -5.24 2.78 -12.99
C GLN A 13 -4.60 1.43 -13.37
N LEU A 14 -3.28 1.29 -13.20
CA LEU A 14 -2.57 0.03 -13.45
C LEU A 14 -2.96 -1.06 -12.45
N CYS A 15 -3.21 -0.73 -11.18
CA CYS A 15 -3.72 -1.67 -10.18
C CYS A 15 -5.12 -2.18 -10.56
N LEU A 16 -6.02 -1.27 -10.96
CA LEU A 16 -7.36 -1.62 -11.45
C LEU A 16 -7.32 -2.48 -12.71
N ALA A 17 -6.28 -2.34 -13.53
CA ALA A 17 -6.01 -3.21 -14.67
C ALA A 17 -5.34 -4.55 -14.31
N GLY A 18 -5.14 -4.85 -13.02
CA GLY A 18 -4.56 -6.11 -12.54
C GLY A 18 -3.04 -6.20 -12.64
N LYS A 19 -2.33 -5.07 -12.82
CA LYS A 19 -0.87 -5.07 -12.95
C LYS A 19 -0.19 -5.24 -11.59
N GLN A 20 0.30 -6.45 -11.30
CA GLN A 20 0.96 -6.79 -10.03
C GLN A 20 2.15 -5.88 -9.69
N SER A 21 2.93 -5.44 -10.68
CA SER A 21 4.05 -4.53 -10.41
C SER A 21 3.59 -3.14 -9.94
N ALA A 22 2.41 -2.69 -10.35
CA ALA A 22 1.82 -1.47 -9.84
C ALA A 22 1.30 -1.66 -8.40
N GLN A 23 0.66 -2.79 -8.11
CA GLN A 23 0.22 -3.13 -6.75
C GLN A 23 1.41 -3.18 -5.77
N LEU A 24 2.51 -3.81 -6.16
CA LEU A 24 3.73 -3.87 -5.34
C LEU A 24 4.35 -2.48 -5.14
N GLU A 25 4.33 -1.63 -6.16
CA GLU A 25 4.83 -0.26 -6.04
C GLU A 25 3.97 0.58 -5.08
N VAL A 26 2.64 0.46 -5.15
CA VAL A 26 1.71 1.11 -4.20
C VAL A 26 1.96 0.60 -2.78
N TYR A 27 2.08 -0.72 -2.58
CA TYR A 27 2.44 -1.31 -1.30
C TYR A 27 3.75 -0.71 -0.75
N ASN A 28 4.82 -0.74 -1.55
CA ASN A 28 6.14 -0.23 -1.14
C ASN A 28 6.12 1.26 -0.76
N ARG A 29 5.28 2.05 -1.42
CA ARG A 29 5.13 3.49 -1.12
C ARG A 29 4.41 3.74 0.20
N TYR A 30 3.38 2.96 0.52
CA TYR A 30 2.43 3.32 1.57
C TYR A 30 2.41 2.39 2.79
N TYR A 31 3.06 1.22 2.76
CA TYR A 31 2.98 0.22 3.83
C TYR A 31 3.32 0.79 5.22
N LYS A 32 4.39 1.58 5.34
CA LYS A 32 4.79 2.23 6.60
C LYS A 32 3.78 3.25 7.10
N ALA A 33 3.27 4.08 6.19
CA ALA A 33 2.30 5.11 6.54
C ALA A 33 0.99 4.47 7.03
N MET A 34 0.59 3.37 6.39
CA MET A 34 -0.59 2.62 6.78
C MET A 34 -0.41 1.93 8.12
N TYR A 35 0.69 1.20 8.33
CA TYR A 35 1.02 0.58 9.62
C TYR A 35 1.00 1.60 10.77
N ASN A 36 1.71 2.73 10.60
CA ASN A 36 1.81 3.75 11.64
C ASN A 36 0.45 4.39 11.94
N THR A 37 -0.41 4.53 10.94
CA THR A 37 -1.77 5.06 11.10
C THR A 37 -2.64 4.05 11.86
N SER A 38 -2.64 2.78 11.45
CA SER A 38 -3.35 1.70 12.13
C SER A 38 -2.90 1.58 13.58
N LEU A 39 -1.59 1.59 13.84
CA LEU A 39 -1.01 1.48 15.18
C LEU A 39 -1.47 2.63 16.10
N ARG A 40 -1.56 3.86 15.59
CA ARG A 40 -2.07 5.00 16.37
C ARG A 40 -3.53 4.85 16.77
N ILE A 41 -4.33 4.16 15.96
CA ILE A 41 -5.76 3.97 16.16
C ILE A 41 -6.00 2.79 17.12
N VAL A 42 -5.46 1.62 16.79
CA VAL A 42 -5.74 0.37 17.51
C VAL A 42 -4.84 0.15 18.72
N LYS A 43 -3.66 0.78 18.76
CA LYS A 43 -2.64 0.65 19.82
C LYS A 43 -2.20 -0.79 20.10
N ASP A 44 -2.34 -1.66 19.11
CA ASP A 44 -1.92 -3.05 19.13
C ASP A 44 -1.13 -3.32 17.84
N SER A 45 0.08 -3.88 17.97
CA SER A 45 0.96 -4.09 16.82
C SER A 45 0.47 -5.20 15.90
N ALA A 46 -0.10 -6.28 16.45
CA ALA A 46 -0.59 -7.40 15.65
C ALA A 46 -1.83 -6.97 14.85
N GLN A 47 -2.79 -6.30 15.49
CA GLN A 47 -3.96 -5.76 14.79
C GLN A 47 -3.58 -4.69 13.77
N ALA A 48 -2.58 -3.84 14.07
CA ALA A 48 -2.11 -2.85 13.12
C ALA A 48 -1.46 -3.49 11.88
N GLU A 49 -0.74 -4.59 12.07
CA GLU A 49 -0.17 -5.40 11.00
C GLU A 49 -1.28 -6.06 10.15
N ASP A 50 -2.26 -6.69 10.79
CA ASP A 50 -3.38 -7.33 10.09
C ASP A 50 -4.18 -6.32 9.26
N ILE A 51 -4.55 -5.17 9.85
CA ILE A 51 -5.26 -4.10 9.14
C ILE A 51 -4.45 -3.57 7.96
N MET A 52 -3.13 -3.37 8.12
CA MET A 52 -2.32 -2.90 7.00
C MET A 52 -2.23 -3.96 5.89
N GLN A 53 -2.20 -5.25 6.23
CA GLN A 53 -2.12 -6.30 5.22
C GLN A 53 -3.46 -6.43 4.48
N GLU A 54 -4.58 -6.49 5.21
CA GLU A 54 -5.92 -6.61 4.64
C GLU A 54 -6.29 -5.44 3.72
N SER A 55 -5.90 -4.19 4.07
CA SER A 55 -6.28 -3.05 3.24
C SER A 55 -5.52 -2.97 1.91
N PHE A 56 -4.36 -3.64 1.77
CA PHE A 56 -3.69 -3.78 0.48
C PHE A 56 -4.11 -5.03 -0.30
N LEU A 57 -4.51 -6.10 0.39
CA LEU A 57 -4.94 -7.36 -0.23
C LEU A 57 -6.40 -7.36 -0.69
N SER A 58 -7.24 -6.50 -0.10
CA SER A 58 -8.67 -6.37 -0.43
C SER A 58 -8.97 -5.34 -1.53
N ALA A 59 -7.93 -4.77 -2.16
CA ALA A 59 -8.03 -3.68 -3.15
C ALA A 59 -8.11 -4.16 -4.61
#